data_AF-A0A6M0FIY1-F1
#
_entry.id   AF-A0A6M0FIY1-F1
#
_cell.length_a   1.000
_cell.length_b   1.000
_cell.length_c   1.000
_cell.angle_alpha   90.00
_cell.angle_beta   90.00
_cell.angle_gamma   90.00
#
_symmetry.space_group_name_H-M   'P 1'
#
loop_
_entity.id
_entity.type
_entity.pdbx_description
1 polymer ?
#
loop_
_entity_poly.entity_id
_entity_poly.type
_entity_poly.pdbx_seq_one_letter_code
_entity_poly.pdbx_strand_id
1 'polypeptide(L)'
;MNKNVIIRLFILLVFLAGIFIGLWLILQNSSPSEQAKILEKVYKKGNYIEAVIWLIFSGAFAVSAIKNSGIIRLHRIVATFTFLLFGLSDIVEVQTGAWWHPWWLFVWKSLCVLSMFCLLIFFVKIVYK
;
A
#
# COMPACT_ATOMS: atom_id res chain seq x y z
N MET A 1 -24.53 -0.46 -8.91
CA MET A 1 -23.43 0.35 -8.34
C MET A 1 -23.94 1.77 -8.10
N ASN A 2 -23.78 2.33 -6.90
CA ASN A 2 -24.41 3.62 -6.51
C ASN A 2 -23.81 4.80 -7.31
N LYS A 3 -24.65 5.69 -7.86
CA LYS A 3 -24.24 6.87 -8.65
C LYS A 3 -23.22 7.74 -7.92
N ASN A 4 -23.32 7.85 -6.60
CA ASN A 4 -22.37 8.62 -5.77
C ASN A 4 -20.99 7.96 -5.71
N VAL A 5 -20.92 6.63 -5.73
CA VAL A 5 -19.65 5.89 -5.76
C VAL A 5 -18.94 6.11 -7.09
N ILE A 6 -19.71 6.09 -8.19
CA ILE A 6 -19.17 6.34 -9.54
C ILE A 6 -18.56 7.74 -9.63
N ILE A 7 -19.26 8.77 -9.14
CA ILE A 7 -18.75 10.15 -9.17
C ILE A 7 -17.46 10.29 -8.36
N ARG A 8 -17.41 9.71 -7.15
CA ARG A 8 -16.20 9.77 -6.31
C ARG A 8 -15.01 9.06 -6.95
N LEU A 9 -15.24 7.89 -7.54
CA LEU A 9 -14.20 7.15 -8.26
C LEU A 9 -13.72 7.94 -9.48
N PHE A 10 -14.63 8.57 -10.23
CA PHE A 10 -14.27 9.39 -11.38
C PHE A 10 -13.39 10.58 -10.97
N ILE A 11 -13.76 11.32 -9.92
CA ILE A 11 -12.95 12.43 -9.40
C ILE A 11 -11.57 11.95 -8.96
N LEU A 12 -11.48 10.82 -8.26
CA LEU A 12 -10.22 10.22 -7.85
C LEU A 12 -9.35 9.87 -9.07
N LEU A 13 -9.92 9.25 -10.09
CA LEU A 13 -9.20 8.87 -11.32
C LEU A 13 -8.67 10.09 -12.06
N VAL A 14 -9.48 11.16 -12.20
CA VAL A 14 -9.05 12.42 -12.82
C VAL A 14 -7.92 13.07 -12.03
N PHE A 15 -8.01 13.07 -10.70
CA PHE A 15 -6.96 13.61 -9.83
C PHE A 15 -5.65 12.83 -9.97
N LEU A 16 -5.70 11.50 -9.94
CA LEU A 16 -4.52 10.64 -10.12
C LEU A 16 -3.91 10.80 -11.52
N ALA A 17 -4.74 10.90 -12.56
CA ALA A 17 -4.28 11.17 -13.91
C ALA A 17 -3.58 12.53 -14.01
N GLY A 18 -4.11 13.56 -13.36
CA GLY A 18 -3.47 14.88 -13.29
C GLY A 18 -2.09 14.84 -12.64
N ILE A 19 -1.94 14.12 -11.52
CA ILE A 19 -0.64 13.93 -10.86
C ILE A 19 0.34 13.20 -11.79
N PHE A 20 -0.12 12.11 -12.42
CA PHE A 20 0.71 11.31 -13.32
C PHE A 20 1.18 12.12 -14.53
N ILE A 21 0.27 12.85 -15.19
CA ILE A 21 0.58 13.69 -16.34
C ILE A 21 1.53 14.83 -15.92
N GLY A 22 1.29 15.47 -14.77
CA GLY A 22 2.17 16.52 -14.26
C GLY A 22 3.59 16.01 -14.02
N LEU A 23 3.74 14.85 -13.37
CA LEU A 23 5.05 14.23 -13.15
C LEU A 23 5.71 13.84 -14.48
N TRP A 24 4.95 13.28 -15.42
CA TRP A 24 5.45 12.93 -16.75
C TRP A 24 6.00 14.13 -17.51
N LEU A 25 5.26 15.25 -17.52
CA LEU A 25 5.69 16.49 -18.18
C LEU A 25 6.94 17.08 -17.51
N ILE A 26 7.05 17.04 -16.19
CA ILE A 26 8.25 17.49 -15.48
C ILE A 26 9.46 16.64 -15.88
N LEU A 27 9.31 15.31 -15.91
CA LEU A 27 10.39 14.40 -16.27
C LEU A 27 10.83 14.57 -17.73
N GLN A 28 9.88 14.73 -18.66
CA GLN A 28 10.16 14.90 -20.09
C GLN A 28 10.97 16.16 -20.39
N ASN A 29 10.83 17.22 -19.58
CA ASN A 29 11.54 18.49 -19.74
C ASN A 29 12.82 18.60 -18.88
N SER A 30 13.15 17.58 -18.09
CA SER A 30 14.33 17.57 -17.21
C SER A 30 15.53 16.92 -17.89
N SER A 31 16.76 17.31 -17.54
CA SER A 31 17.97 16.61 -18.00
C SER A 31 18.04 15.17 -17.44
N PRO A 32 18.77 14.23 -18.06
CA PRO A 32 18.85 12.84 -17.56
C PRO A 32 19.31 12.73 -16.10
N SER A 33 20.23 13.60 -15.68
CA SER A 33 20.72 13.64 -14.29
C SER A 33 19.67 14.15 -13.29
N GLU A 34 18.82 15.09 -13.71
CA GLU A 34 17.71 15.59 -12.90
C GLU A 34 16.57 14.58 -12.84
N GLN A 35 16.26 13.92 -13.95
CA GLN A 35 15.27 12.84 -14.00
C GLN A 35 15.61 11.75 -12.97
N ALA A 36 16.87 11.29 -12.95
CA ALA A 36 17.32 10.29 -11.97
C ALA A 36 17.12 10.75 -10.52
N LYS A 37 17.47 12.01 -10.20
CA LYS A 37 17.28 12.60 -8.87
C LYS A 37 15.81 12.73 -8.48
N ILE A 38 14.94 13.11 -9.42
CA ILE A 38 13.50 13.23 -9.19
C ILE A 38 12.91 11.84 -8.92
N LEU A 39 13.20 10.86 -9.77
CA LEU A 39 12.74 9.49 -9.63
C LEU A 39 13.22 8.88 -8.30
N GLU A 40 14.49 9.07 -7.94
CA GLU A 40 15.03 8.61 -6.66
C GLU A 40 14.31 9.25 -5.47
N LYS A 41 14.05 10.56 -5.52
CA LYS A 41 13.30 11.25 -4.46
C LYS A 41 11.87 10.74 -4.34
N VAL A 42 11.17 10.57 -5.47
CA VAL A 42 9.81 10.03 -5.52
C VAL A 42 9.81 8.61 -4.95
N TYR A 43 10.76 7.78 -5.36
CA TYR A 43 10.91 6.40 -4.90
C TYR A 43 11.12 6.32 -3.39
N LYS A 44 12.12 7.03 -2.86
CA LYS A 44 12.46 6.97 -1.42
C LYS A 44 11.36 7.57 -0.55
N LYS A 45 10.87 8.76 -0.89
CA LYS A 45 9.83 9.43 -0.09
C LYS A 45 8.48 8.71 -0.21
N GLY A 46 8.14 8.21 -1.40
CA GLY A 46 6.94 7.41 -1.65
C GLY A 46 6.91 6.18 -0.75
N ASN A 47 7.94 5.34 -0.78
CA ASN A 47 8.03 4.15 0.05
C ASN A 47 7.95 4.47 1.57
N TYR A 48 8.57 5.56 2.05
CA TYR A 48 8.42 5.93 3.46
C TYR A 48 6.99 6.38 3.82
N ILE A 49 6.31 7.09 2.92
CA ILE A 49 4.91 7.47 3.12
C ILE A 49 4.03 6.21 3.14
N GLU A 50 4.26 5.27 2.21
CA GLU A 50 3.57 3.99 2.16
C GLU A 50 3.79 3.20 3.46
N ALA A 51 5.03 3.08 3.93
CA ALA A 51 5.35 2.44 5.20
C ALA A 51 4.52 3.01 6.37
N VAL A 52 4.44 4.35 6.48
CA VAL A 52 3.63 5.02 7.53
C VAL A 52 2.15 4.68 7.38
N ILE A 53 1.60 4.69 6.18
CA ILE A 53 0.19 4.33 5.92
C ILE A 53 -0.08 2.89 6.35
N TRP A 54 0.79 1.95 6.01
CA TRP A 54 0.64 0.55 6.41
C TRP A 54 0.75 0.36 7.92
N LEU A 55 1.64 1.09 8.59
CA LEU A 55 1.75 1.07 10.05
C LEU A 55 0.49 1.63 10.73
N ILE A 56 -0.13 2.67 10.17
CA ILE A 56 -1.43 3.18 10.65
C ILE A 56 -2.52 2.11 10.54
N PHE A 57 -2.61 1.41 9.41
CA PHE A 57 -3.56 0.30 9.26
C PHE A 57 -3.28 -0.84 10.24
N SER A 58 -2.02 -1.20 10.44
CA SER A 58 -1.61 -2.18 11.45
C SER A 58 -2.12 -1.81 12.84
N GLY A 59 -1.88 -0.56 13.26
CA GLY A 59 -2.36 -0.03 14.54
C GLY A 59 -3.89 -0.04 14.65
N ALA A 60 -4.60 0.38 13.59
CA ALA A 60 -6.06 0.35 13.57
C ALA A 60 -6.62 -1.08 13.72
N PHE A 61 -6.05 -2.06 13.04
CA PHE A 61 -6.43 -3.46 13.20
C PHE A 61 -6.05 -4.01 14.58
N ALA A 62 -4.93 -3.58 15.16
CA ALA A 62 -4.51 -3.99 16.50
C ALA A 62 -5.51 -3.51 17.56
N VAL A 63 -5.90 -2.24 17.50
CA VAL A 63 -6.94 -1.67 18.38
C VAL A 63 -8.28 -2.36 18.14
N SER A 64 -8.62 -2.65 16.89
CA SER A 64 -9.84 -3.40 16.55
C SER A 64 -9.84 -4.82 17.14
N ALA A 65 -8.69 -5.51 17.14
CA ALA A 65 -8.57 -6.86 17.68
C ALA A 65 -8.87 -6.93 19.19
N ILE A 66 -8.57 -5.87 19.95
CA ILE A 66 -8.87 -5.80 21.39
C ILE A 66 -10.39 -5.81 21.65
N LYS A 67 -11.17 -5.20 20.75
CA LYS A 67 -12.63 -5.06 20.89
C LYS A 67 -13.43 -6.23 20.34
N ASN A 68 -12.78 -7.19 19.69
CA ASN A 68 -13.45 -8.31 19.02
C ASN A 68 -13.02 -9.64 19.64
N SER A 69 -13.81 -10.69 19.41
CA SER A 69 -13.54 -12.05 19.89
C SER A 69 -13.64 -13.09 18.76
N GLY A 70 -13.23 -14.32 19.05
CA GLY A 70 -13.33 -15.45 18.13
C GLY A 70 -12.62 -15.23 16.79
N ILE A 71 -13.27 -15.68 15.70
CA ILE A 71 -12.70 -15.66 14.35
C ILE A 71 -12.44 -14.23 13.84
N ILE A 72 -13.23 -13.24 14.26
CA ILE A 72 -13.04 -11.85 13.86
C ILE A 72 -11.74 -11.33 14.48
N ARG A 73 -11.50 -11.59 15.77
CA ARG A 73 -10.24 -11.23 16.44
C ARG A 73 -9.04 -11.84 15.73
N LEU A 74 -9.13 -13.11 15.34
CA LEU A 74 -8.04 -13.77 14.61
C LEU A 74 -7.72 -13.05 13.30
N HIS A 75 -8.71 -12.76 12.46
CA HIS A 75 -8.49 -12.02 11.21
C HIS A 75 -7.91 -10.63 11.44
N ARG A 76 -8.32 -9.92 12.51
CA ARG A 76 -7.76 -8.61 12.87
C ARG A 76 -6.29 -8.72 13.27
N ILE A 77 -5.91 -9.75 14.05
CA ILE A 77 -4.51 -10.00 14.41
C ILE A 77 -3.68 -10.32 13.17
N VAL A 78 -4.17 -11.20 12.28
CA VAL A 78 -3.48 -11.52 11.02
C VAL A 78 -3.31 -10.26 10.16
N ALA A 79 -4.33 -9.41 10.07
CA ALA A 79 -4.25 -8.13 9.38
C ALA A 79 -3.19 -7.21 10.00
N THR A 80 -3.16 -7.07 11.33
CA THR A 80 -2.14 -6.29 12.05
C THR A 80 -0.73 -6.70 11.64
N PHE A 81 -0.40 -7.99 11.75
CA PHE A 81 0.93 -8.47 11.37
C PHE A 81 1.19 -8.35 9.87
N THR A 82 0.20 -8.59 9.03
CA THR A 82 0.35 -8.47 7.57
C THR A 82 0.70 -7.03 7.17
N PHE A 83 -0.03 -6.04 7.66
CA PHE A 83 0.22 -4.63 7.36
C PHE A 83 1.50 -4.10 8.03
N LEU A 84 1.81 -4.56 9.25
CA LEU A 84 3.07 -4.25 9.91
C LEU A 84 4.25 -4.71 9.06
N LEU A 85 4.24 -5.99 8.68
CA LEU A 85 5.31 -6.61 7.90
C LEU A 85 5.41 -5.98 6.51
N PHE A 86 4.30 -5.65 5.87
CA PHE A 86 4.33 -4.97 4.57
C PHE A 86 4.94 -3.56 4.69
N GLY A 87 4.55 -2.77 5.69
CA GLY A 87 5.15 -1.45 5.93
C GLY A 87 6.65 -1.52 6.24
N LEU A 88 7.10 -2.53 6.98
CA LEU A 88 8.53 -2.77 7.20
C LEU A 88 9.26 -3.15 5.90
N SER A 89 8.61 -3.89 5.01
CA SER A 89 9.19 -4.25 3.71
C SER A 89 9.43 -3.01 2.82
N ASP A 90 8.61 -1.96 2.92
CA ASP A 90 8.81 -0.69 2.20
C ASP A 90 10.04 0.08 2.73
N ILE A 91 10.30 0.01 4.04
CA ILE A 91 11.52 0.59 4.64
C ILE A 91 12.76 -0.16 4.14
N VAL A 92 12.71 -1.49 4.14
CA VAL A 92 13.79 -2.33 3.61
C VAL A 92 14.00 -2.07 2.12
N GLU A 93 12.92 -1.89 1.35
CA GLU A 93 12.98 -1.55 -0.07
C GLU A 93 13.79 -0.28 -0.34
N VAL A 94 13.61 0.77 0.48
CA VAL A 94 14.42 1.99 0.36
C VAL A 94 15.91 1.73 0.62
N GLN A 95 16.22 0.81 1.54
CA GLN A 95 17.59 0.46 1.91
C GLN A 95 18.27 -0.41 0.85
N THR A 96 17.51 -1.29 0.19
CA THR A 96 18.01 -2.20 -0.84
C THR A 96 17.97 -1.57 -2.23
N GLY A 97 17.20 -0.49 -2.42
CA GLY A 97 17.10 0.27 -3.66
C GLY A 97 16.21 -0.38 -4.73
N ALA A 98 15.58 -1.52 -4.42
CA ALA A 98 14.65 -2.19 -5.31
C ALA A 98 13.66 -3.05 -4.53
N TRP A 99 12.41 -3.07 -5.00
CA TRP A 99 11.31 -3.84 -4.40
C TRP A 99 11.50 -5.38 -4.47
N TRP A 100 12.35 -5.86 -5.37
CA TRP A 100 12.58 -7.28 -5.63
C TRP A 100 13.99 -7.77 -5.27
N HIS A 101 14.93 -6.86 -5.04
CA HIS A 101 16.31 -7.21 -4.72
C HIS A 101 16.62 -6.82 -3.26
N PRO A 102 17.20 -7.72 -2.46
CA PRO A 102 17.40 -9.16 -2.71
C PRO A 102 16.08 -9.94 -2.85
N TRP A 103 16.12 -11.10 -3.54
CA TRP A 103 14.92 -11.86 -3.95
C TRP A 103 13.94 -12.22 -2.82
N TRP A 104 14.42 -12.32 -1.58
CA TRP A 104 13.56 -12.61 -0.43
C TRP A 104 12.60 -11.46 -0.11
N LEU A 105 12.94 -10.21 -0.48
CA LEU A 105 12.05 -9.06 -0.32
C LEU A 105 10.82 -9.19 -1.21
N PHE A 106 11.01 -9.68 -2.44
CA PHE A 106 9.89 -10.02 -3.33
C PHE A 106 8.96 -11.05 -2.70
N VAL A 107 9.52 -12.12 -2.13
CA VAL A 107 8.74 -13.19 -1.49
C VAL A 107 7.98 -12.64 -0.28
N TRP A 108 8.63 -11.83 0.55
CA TRP A 108 7.99 -11.17 1.69
C TRP A 108 6.79 -10.34 1.25
N LYS A 109 6.98 -9.38 0.33
CA LYS A 109 5.90 -8.54 -0.19
C LYS A 109 4.77 -9.38 -0.78
N SER A 110 5.11 -10.40 -1.57
CA SER A 110 4.13 -11.30 -2.20
C SER A 110 3.28 -12.06 -1.16
N LEU A 111 3.90 -12.56 -0.10
CA LEU A 111 3.18 -13.24 0.99
C LEU A 111 2.24 -12.29 1.74
N CYS A 112 2.68 -11.06 1.99
CA CYS A 112 1.83 -10.04 2.60
C CYS A 112 0.64 -9.70 1.71
N VAL A 113 0.86 -9.45 0.41
CA VAL A 113 -0.23 -9.17 -0.55
C VAL A 113 -1.21 -10.33 -0.63
N LEU A 114 -0.72 -11.57 -0.68
CA LEU A 114 -1.57 -12.77 -0.67
C LEU A 114 -2.42 -12.85 0.62
N SER A 115 -1.82 -12.57 1.78
CA SER A 115 -2.55 -12.50 3.05
C SER A 115 -3.63 -11.42 3.04
N MET A 116 -3.33 -10.21 2.54
CA MET A 116 -4.32 -9.14 2.39
C MET A 116 -5.48 -9.56 1.48
N PHE A 117 -5.19 -10.23 0.37
CA PHE A 117 -6.20 -10.72 -0.56
C PHE A 117 -7.11 -11.78 0.08
N CYS A 118 -6.53 -12.75 0.80
CA CYS A 118 -7.29 -13.74 1.57
C CYS A 118 -8.20 -13.06 2.62
N LEU A 119 -7.65 -12.12 3.40
CA LEU A 119 -8.41 -11.35 4.40
C LEU A 119 -9.58 -10.58 3.77
N LEU A 120 -9.37 -9.98 2.60
CA LEU A 120 -10.42 -9.28 1.86
C LEU A 120 -11.53 -10.22 1.42
N ILE A 121 -11.20 -11.38 0.85
CA ILE A 121 -12.18 -12.40 0.45
C ILE A 121 -13.01 -12.85 1.66
N PHE A 122 -12.37 -13.15 2.79
CA PHE A 122 -13.08 -13.55 3.99
C PHE A 122 -13.99 -12.44 4.52
N PHE A 123 -13.52 -11.19 4.52
CA PHE A 123 -14.33 -10.05 4.92
C PHE A 123 -15.58 -9.89 4.05
N VAL A 124 -15.43 -9.90 2.73
CA VAL A 124 -16.55 -9.81 1.78
C VAL A 124 -17.52 -10.96 1.99
N LYS A 125 -17.02 -12.19 2.15
CA LYS A 125 -17.86 -13.37 2.40
C LYS A 125 -18.65 -13.28 3.70
N ILE A 126 -18.12 -12.62 4.74
CA ILE A 126 -18.82 -12.41 6.01
C ILE A 126 -19.86 -11.31 5.89
N VAL A 127 -19.57 -10.22 5.17
CA VAL A 127 -20.45 -9.04 5.06
C VAL A 127 -21.61 -9.25 4.09
N TYR A 128 -21.40 -10.01 3.01
CA TYR A 128 -22.39 -10.23 1.94
C TYR A 128 -23.07 -11.62 2.01
N LYS A 129 -22.89 -12.34 3.12
CA LYS A 129 -23.75 -13.47 3.48
C LYS A 129 -24.92 -12.97 4.31
#